data_AF-A0A0K0G0G9-F1
#
_entry.id   AF-A0A0K0G0G9-F1
#
_cell.length_a   1.000
_cell.length_b   1.000
_cell.length_c   1.000
_cell.angle_alpha   90.00
_cell.angle_beta   90.00
_cell.angle_gamma   90.00
#
_symmetry.space_group_name_H-M   'P 1'
#
loop_
_entity.id
_entity.type
_entity.pdbx_description
1 polymer ?
#
loop_
_entity_poly.entity_id
_entity_poly.type
_entity_poly.pdbx_seq_one_letter_code
_entity_poly.pdbx_strand_id
1 'polypeptide(L)'
;MKTFSIKNYKGLYIKYFIDGNPEICLIDYSWNYFITKYFLENLYLEKTMWNLSTFGGAYSSMGDYFDNFALVAGKLSIAQYNIAKKMGNQVMMSRCKLFFALSLAQRNQIKLAFYLIKEEYDKAKLDRNHFILDCAKGTLAKIKSLKLLKCKSKK
;
A
#
# COMPACT_ATOMS: atom_id res chain seq x y z
N MET A 1 -15.23 32.24 -7.42
CA MET A 1 -14.48 31.12 -6.79
C MET A 1 -14.70 31.22 -5.28
N LYS A 2 -15.72 30.55 -4.72
CA LYS A 2 -16.02 30.62 -3.29
C LYS A 2 -15.18 29.58 -2.56
N THR A 3 -14.28 30.07 -1.72
CA THR A 3 -13.46 29.28 -0.81
C THR A 3 -14.35 28.57 0.21
N PHE A 4 -14.33 27.24 0.18
CA PHE A 4 -14.93 26.41 1.22
C PHE A 4 -14.06 26.49 2.47
N SER A 5 -14.55 27.14 3.52
CA SER A 5 -13.97 27.11 4.87
C SER A 5 -14.94 26.35 5.77
N ILE A 6 -14.52 25.19 6.28
CA ILE A 6 -15.30 24.34 7.18
C ILE A 6 -14.97 24.77 8.61
N LYS A 7 -15.90 25.49 9.25
CA LYS A 7 -15.71 26.11 10.57
C LYS A 7 -16.10 25.25 11.78
N ASN A 8 -16.54 24.00 11.64
CA ASN A 8 -16.99 23.20 12.79
C ASN A 8 -16.67 21.71 12.64
N TYR A 9 -15.99 21.14 13.63
CA TYR A 9 -15.64 19.72 13.77
C TYR A 9 -16.84 18.81 14.09
N LYS A 10 -17.99 19.03 13.46
CA LYS A 10 -19.18 18.17 13.62
C LYS A 10 -19.28 17.25 12.41
N GLY A 11 -18.55 16.15 12.42
CA GLY A 11 -18.76 14.97 11.55
C GLY A 11 -18.71 15.18 10.03
N LEU A 12 -18.36 14.11 9.30
CA LEU A 12 -18.64 14.04 7.86
C LEU A 12 -20.09 13.55 7.71
N TYR A 13 -20.97 14.37 7.14
CA TYR A 13 -22.32 13.94 6.78
C TYR A 13 -22.46 13.92 5.27
N ILE A 14 -22.98 12.81 4.74
CA ILE A 14 -23.34 12.72 3.32
C ILE A 14 -24.81 13.08 3.19
N LYS A 15 -25.10 14.13 2.42
CA LYS A 15 -26.47 14.56 2.13
C LYS A 15 -26.90 13.90 0.82
N TYR A 16 -27.88 13.01 0.90
CA TYR A 16 -28.52 12.41 -0.28
C TYR A 16 -29.87 13.07 -0.54
N PHE A 17 -30.24 13.18 -1.81
CA PHE A 17 -31.58 13.54 -2.25
C PHE A 17 -32.19 12.25 -2.83
N ILE A 18 -33.33 11.83 -2.27
CA ILE A 18 -34.06 10.65 -2.74
C ILE A 18 -35.30 11.17 -3.45
N ASP A 19 -35.42 10.89 -4.74
CA ASP A 19 -36.66 11.12 -5.48
C ASP A 19 -37.63 9.97 -5.15
N GLY A 20 -38.64 10.25 -4.33
CA GLY A 20 -39.66 9.28 -3.92
C GLY A 20 -40.57 9.79 -2.81
N ASN A 21 -41.70 9.11 -2.56
CA ASN A 21 -42.58 9.44 -1.44
C ASN A 21 -41.85 9.17 -0.10
N PRO A 22 -41.62 10.19 0.75
CA PRO A 22 -40.90 10.04 2.03
C PRO A 22 -41.58 9.07 3.01
N GLU A 23 -42.86 8.77 2.83
CA GLU A 23 -43.60 7.80 3.66
C GLU A 23 -43.23 6.34 3.35
N ILE A 24 -42.68 6.07 2.16
CA ILE A 24 -42.28 4.73 1.71
C ILE A 24 -40.76 4.53 1.89
N CYS A 25 -40.02 5.63 2.07
CA CYS A 25 -38.57 5.61 2.22
C CYS A 25 -38.18 5.46 3.70
N LEU A 26 -38.30 4.24 4.23
CA LEU A 26 -37.84 3.93 5.58
C LEU A 26 -36.30 3.94 5.62
N ILE A 27 -35.71 4.88 6.34
CA ILE A 27 -34.25 4.92 6.55
C ILE A 27 -33.88 3.78 7.50
N ASP A 28 -33.08 2.83 7.01
CA ASP A 28 -32.52 1.77 7.85
C ASP A 28 -31.36 2.31 8.68
N TYR A 29 -31.67 2.79 9.88
CA TYR A 29 -30.69 3.32 10.81
C TYR A 29 -29.68 2.26 11.28
N SER A 30 -30.09 0.99 11.35
CA SER A 30 -29.21 -0.11 11.75
C SER A 30 -28.13 -0.31 10.70
N TRP A 31 -28.52 -0.45 9.42
CA TRP A 31 -27.57 -0.53 8.31
C TRP A 31 -26.75 0.73 8.15
N ASN A 32 -27.33 1.92 8.36
CA ASN A 32 -26.58 3.17 8.36
C ASN A 32 -25.47 3.18 9.41
N TYR A 33 -25.74 2.70 10.63
CA TYR A 33 -24.71 2.57 11.67
C TYR A 33 -23.63 1.55 11.27
N PHE A 34 -24.02 0.37 10.79
CA PHE A 34 -23.08 -0.66 10.35
C PHE A 34 -22.17 -0.16 9.23
N ILE A 35 -22.74 0.39 8.14
CA ILE A 35 -21.96 0.86 7.00
C ILE A 35 -21.05 2.03 7.39
N THR A 36 -21.52 2.94 8.24
CA THR A 36 -20.71 4.06 8.75
C THR A 36 -19.49 3.55 9.53
N LYS A 37 -19.68 2.55 10.39
CA LYS A 37 -18.58 1.93 11.15
C LYS A 37 -17.56 1.28 10.21
N TYR A 38 -18.01 0.44 9.27
CA TYR A 38 -17.13 -0.21 8.30
C TYR A 38 -16.38 0.81 7.42
N PHE A 39 -17.07 1.87 7.00
CA PHE A 39 -16.48 2.94 6.19
C PHE A 39 -15.40 3.68 6.96
N LEU A 40 -15.67 4.10 8.19
CA LEU A 40 -14.68 4.77 9.04
C LEU A 40 -13.45 3.89 9.29
N GLU A 41 -13.66 2.61 9.60
CA GLU A 41 -12.56 1.65 9.78
C GLU A 41 -11.69 1.56 8.52
N ASN A 42 -12.31 1.42 7.34
CA ASN A 42 -11.57 1.35 6.08
C ASN A 42 -10.84 2.66 5.75
N LEU A 43 -11.44 3.82 6.01
CA LEU A 43 -10.78 5.12 5.84
C LEU A 43 -9.52 5.24 6.72
N TYR A 44 -9.58 4.77 7.96
CA TYR A 44 -8.41 4.76 8.84
C TYR A 44 -7.31 3.82 8.33
N LEU A 45 -7.67 2.63 7.85
CA LEU A 45 -6.72 1.69 7.26
C LEU A 45 -6.05 2.28 6.00
N GLU A 46 -6.84 2.89 5.12
CA GLU A 46 -6.36 3.49 3.88
C GLU A 46 -5.44 4.70 4.15
N LYS A 47 -5.85 5.61 5.04
CA LYS A 47 -5.00 6.72 5.49
C LYS A 47 -3.67 6.22 6.06
N THR A 48 -3.71 5.17 6.88
CA THR A 48 -2.50 4.59 7.46
C THR A 48 -1.61 3.98 6.37
N MET A 49 -2.20 3.26 5.41
CA MET A 49 -1.48 2.71 4.25
C MET A 49 -0.78 3.80 3.43
N TRP A 50 -1.44 4.93 3.18
CA TRP A 50 -0.84 6.05 2.44
C TRP A 50 0.36 6.65 3.18
N ASN A 51 0.22 6.90 4.47
CA ASN A 51 1.32 7.40 5.29
C ASN A 51 2.52 6.44 5.26
N LEU A 52 2.28 5.14 5.47
CA LEU A 52 3.33 4.14 5.43
C LEU A 52 3.96 4.01 4.03
N SER A 53 3.19 4.24 2.96
CA SER A 53 3.72 4.22 1.59
C SER A 53 4.64 5.40 1.32
N THR A 54 4.28 6.60 1.79
CA THR A 54 5.14 7.80 1.67
C THR A 54 6.44 7.61 2.44
N PHE A 55 6.37 7.19 3.70
CA PHE A 55 7.58 6.91 4.48
C PHE A 55 8.36 5.75 3.90
N GLY A 56 7.69 4.66 3.50
CA GLY A 56 8.32 3.48 2.90
C GLY A 56 9.11 3.83 1.65
N GLY A 57 8.57 4.70 0.79
CA GLY A 57 9.28 5.22 -0.37
C GLY A 57 10.53 6.03 0.01
N ALA A 58 10.42 6.93 0.98
CA ALA A 58 11.55 7.73 1.46
C ALA A 58 12.66 6.88 2.09
N TYR A 59 12.31 5.97 3.01
CA TYR A 59 13.25 5.03 3.64
C TYR A 59 13.86 4.06 2.62
N SER A 60 13.08 3.60 1.64
CA SER A 60 13.59 2.75 0.56
C SER A 60 14.63 3.49 -0.28
N SER A 61 14.36 4.73 -0.70
CA SER A 61 15.35 5.53 -1.44
C SER A 61 16.65 5.75 -0.67
N MET A 62 16.57 6.01 0.64
CA MET A 62 17.76 6.10 1.51
C MET A 62 18.44 4.73 1.72
N GLY A 63 17.67 3.64 1.66
CA GLY A 63 18.13 2.26 1.79
C GLY A 63 19.08 1.81 0.68
N ASP A 64 19.13 2.52 -0.45
CA ASP A 64 20.14 2.29 -1.50
C ASP A 64 21.57 2.57 -1.01
N TYR A 65 21.71 3.45 -0.01
CA TYR A 65 22.99 3.92 0.53
C TYR A 65 23.27 3.42 1.95
N PHE A 66 22.21 3.23 2.75
CA PHE A 66 22.32 2.95 4.18
C PHE A 66 21.44 1.77 4.59
N ASP A 67 22.08 0.69 5.05
CA ASP A 67 21.38 -0.56 5.42
C ASP A 67 20.33 -0.37 6.53
N ASN A 68 20.54 0.56 7.46
CA ASN A 68 19.57 0.88 8.52
C ASN A 68 18.24 1.39 7.95
N PHE A 69 18.29 2.23 6.91
CA PHE A 69 17.09 2.74 6.27
C PHE A 69 16.36 1.66 5.49
N ALA A 70 17.11 0.78 4.81
CA ALA A 70 16.53 -0.41 4.16
C ALA A 70 15.85 -1.35 5.17
N LEU A 71 16.41 -1.53 6.37
CA LEU A 71 15.78 -2.31 7.43
C LEU A 71 14.44 -1.70 7.86
N VAL A 72 14.38 -0.37 8.03
CA VAL A 72 13.12 0.33 8.35
C VAL A 72 12.11 0.20 7.21
N ALA A 73 12.52 0.37 5.95
CA ALA A 73 11.66 0.17 4.79
C ALA A 73 11.05 -1.24 4.75
N GLY A 74 11.83 -2.26 5.12
CA GLY A 74 11.34 -3.63 5.27
C GLY A 74 10.27 -3.77 6.36
N LYS A 75 10.47 -3.16 7.54
CA LYS A 75 9.48 -3.16 8.63
C LYS A 75 8.19 -2.45 8.21
N LEU A 76 8.30 -1.32 7.51
CA LEU A 76 7.15 -0.60 6.95
C LEU A 76 6.39 -1.46 5.95
N SER A 77 7.09 -2.17 5.06
CA SER A 77 6.47 -3.09 4.09
C SER A 77 5.67 -4.21 4.78
N ILE A 78 6.15 -4.75 5.90
CA ILE A 78 5.42 -5.73 6.71
C ILE A 78 4.18 -5.11 7.35
N ALA A 79 4.29 -3.89 7.90
CA ALA A 79 3.15 -3.18 8.46
C ALA A 79 2.07 -2.89 7.39
N GLN A 80 2.48 -2.47 6.19
CA GLN A 80 1.59 -2.30 5.04
C GLN A 80 0.92 -3.62 4.64
N TYR A 81 1.66 -4.72 4.60
CA TYR A 81 1.08 -6.04 4.31
C TYR A 81 -0.05 -6.41 5.28
N ASN A 82 0.16 -6.18 6.58
CA ASN A 82 -0.86 -6.47 7.60
C ASN A 82 -2.11 -5.60 7.44
N ILE A 83 -1.95 -4.33 7.06
CA ILE A 83 -3.08 -3.45 6.74
C ILE A 83 -3.80 -3.94 5.49
N ALA A 84 -3.07 -4.26 4.41
CA ALA A 84 -3.64 -4.77 3.18
C ALA A 84 -4.43 -6.07 3.40
N LYS A 85 -3.92 -6.96 4.27
CA LYS A 85 -4.62 -8.18 4.68
C LYS A 85 -5.91 -7.88 5.42
N LYS A 86 -5.93 -6.90 6.33
CA LYS A 86 -7.17 -6.45 7.01
C LYS A 86 -8.19 -5.86 6.04
N MET A 87 -7.73 -5.16 5.00
CA MET A 87 -8.58 -4.62 3.95
C MET A 87 -9.05 -5.67 2.92
N GLY A 88 -8.55 -6.91 2.98
CA GLY A 88 -8.81 -7.93 1.96
C GLY A 88 -8.20 -7.62 0.59
N ASN A 89 -7.22 -6.70 0.51
CA ASN A 89 -6.67 -6.21 -0.75
C ASN A 89 -5.45 -7.03 -1.19
N GLN A 90 -5.69 -8.08 -1.99
CA GLN A 90 -4.66 -9.00 -2.48
C GLN A 90 -3.59 -8.31 -3.33
N VAL A 91 -3.98 -7.37 -4.20
CA VAL A 91 -3.05 -6.60 -5.04
C VAL A 91 -2.08 -5.80 -4.17
N MET A 92 -2.58 -5.16 -3.12
CA MET A 92 -1.75 -4.41 -2.19
C MET A 92 -0.84 -5.35 -1.39
N MET A 93 -1.31 -6.52 -0.98
CA MET A 93 -0.49 -7.54 -0.32
C MET A 93 0.71 -7.97 -1.17
N SER A 94 0.49 -8.24 -2.47
CA SER A 94 1.56 -8.57 -3.41
C SER A 94 2.59 -7.44 -3.56
N ARG A 95 2.13 -6.19 -3.66
CA ARG A 95 3.03 -5.03 -3.70
C ARG A 95 3.89 -4.91 -2.44
N CYS A 96 3.30 -5.11 -1.26
CA CYS A 96 4.03 -5.05 0.01
C CYS A 96 5.14 -6.11 0.09
N LYS A 97 4.90 -7.31 -0.45
CA LYS A 97 5.95 -8.34 -0.56
C LYS A 97 7.07 -7.94 -1.51
N LEU A 98 6.76 -7.31 -2.64
CA LEU A 98 7.77 -6.78 -3.56
C LEU A 98 8.60 -5.65 -2.92
N PHE A 99 7.96 -4.75 -2.15
CA PHE A 99 8.67 -3.72 -1.38
C PHE A 99 9.59 -4.33 -0.31
N PHE A 100 9.12 -5.36 0.38
CA PHE A 100 9.94 -6.11 1.32
C PHE A 100 11.13 -6.80 0.63
N ALA A 101 10.91 -7.41 -0.54
CA ALA A 101 11.97 -8.00 -1.35
C ALA A 101 13.04 -6.97 -1.76
N LEU A 102 12.64 -5.75 -2.14
CA LEU A 102 13.58 -4.67 -2.41
C LEU A 102 14.42 -4.34 -1.16
N SER A 103 13.79 -4.24 0.01
CA SER A 103 14.49 -3.97 1.28
C SER A 103 15.53 -5.05 1.62
N LEU A 104 15.25 -6.32 1.27
CA LEU A 104 16.18 -7.43 1.44
C LEU A 104 17.38 -7.28 0.50
N ALA A 105 17.11 -6.94 -0.76
CA ALA A 105 18.16 -6.77 -1.76
C ALA A 105 19.08 -5.58 -1.43
N GLN A 106 18.53 -4.47 -0.94
CA GLN A 106 19.29 -3.32 -0.43
C GLN A 106 20.28 -3.74 0.67
N ARG A 107 19.90 -4.69 1.54
CA ARG A 107 20.74 -5.27 2.59
C ARG A 107 21.53 -6.51 2.16
N ASN A 108 21.78 -6.64 0.85
CA ASN A 108 22.57 -7.72 0.24
C ASN A 108 21.98 -9.15 0.36
N GLN A 109 20.71 -9.29 0.76
CA GLN A 109 20.01 -10.58 0.83
C GLN A 109 19.35 -10.95 -0.51
N ILE A 110 20.15 -10.93 -1.59
CA ILE A 110 19.67 -11.02 -2.98
C ILE A 110 18.92 -12.31 -3.28
N LYS A 111 19.38 -13.45 -2.75
CA LYS A 111 18.77 -14.77 -3.00
C LYS A 111 17.31 -14.80 -2.52
N LEU A 112 17.08 -14.35 -1.29
CA LEU A 112 15.74 -14.30 -0.69
C LEU A 112 14.85 -13.29 -1.42
N ALA A 113 15.39 -12.12 -1.78
CA ALA A 113 14.65 -11.13 -2.57
C ALA A 113 14.17 -11.70 -3.92
N PHE A 114 15.05 -12.41 -4.64
CA PHE A 114 14.70 -13.00 -5.92
C PHE A 114 13.64 -14.10 -5.79
N TYR A 115 13.73 -14.93 -4.75
CA TYR A 115 12.71 -15.94 -4.45
C TYR A 115 11.32 -15.31 -4.29
N LEU A 116 11.20 -14.27 -3.46
CA LEU A 116 9.93 -13.58 -3.24
C LEU A 116 9.39 -12.90 -4.51
N ILE A 117 10.25 -12.28 -5.31
CA ILE A 117 9.84 -11.66 -6.57
C ILE A 117 9.35 -12.71 -7.56
N LYS A 118 10.03 -13.86 -7.64
CA LYS A 118 9.61 -14.96 -8.50
C LYS A 118 8.25 -15.51 -8.06
N GLU A 119 8.06 -15.73 -6.76
CA GLU A 119 6.78 -16.19 -6.21
C GLU A 119 5.62 -15.25 -6.61
N GLU A 120 5.79 -13.93 -6.41
CA GLU A 120 4.74 -12.96 -6.76
C GLU A 120 4.57 -12.78 -8.27
N TYR A 121 5.64 -12.92 -9.06
CA TYR A 121 5.56 -12.90 -10.51
C TYR A 121 4.79 -14.11 -11.06
N ASP A 122 5.09 -15.31 -10.57
CA ASP A 122 4.44 -16.54 -11.01
C ASP A 122 2.95 -16.53 -10.63
N LYS A 123 2.61 -16.07 -9.42
CA LYS A 123 1.22 -15.83 -9.00
C LYS A 123 0.51 -14.84 -9.92
N ALA A 124 1.10 -13.67 -10.15
CA ALA A 124 0.50 -12.66 -11.02
C ALA A 124 0.34 -13.13 -12.47
N LYS A 125 1.23 -14.01 -12.95
CA LYS A 125 1.13 -14.62 -14.27
C LYS A 125 -0.07 -15.56 -14.37
N LEU A 126 -0.29 -16.39 -13.34
CA LEU A 126 -1.45 -17.28 -13.25
C LEU A 126 -2.76 -16.46 -13.20
N ASP A 127 -2.79 -15.41 -12.39
CA ASP A 127 -3.94 -14.54 -12.21
C ASP A 127 -4.16 -13.55 -13.38
N ARG A 128 -3.27 -13.54 -14.38
CA ARG A 128 -3.22 -12.57 -15.50
C ARG A 128 -3.22 -11.11 -15.02
N ASN A 129 -2.61 -10.86 -13.86
CA ASN A 129 -2.53 -9.54 -13.25
C ASN A 129 -1.31 -8.77 -13.79
N HIS A 130 -1.50 -8.05 -14.90
CA HIS A 130 -0.45 -7.25 -15.54
C HIS A 130 0.17 -6.21 -14.63
N PHE A 131 -0.60 -5.61 -13.73
CA PHE A 131 -0.10 -4.58 -12.82
C PHE A 131 0.95 -5.14 -11.84
N ILE A 132 0.71 -6.32 -11.25
CA ILE A 132 1.70 -6.95 -10.37
C ILE A 132 2.90 -7.47 -11.16
N LEU A 133 2.69 -7.98 -12.38
CA LEU A 133 3.79 -8.37 -13.26
C LEU A 133 4.74 -7.20 -13.51
N ASP A 134 4.21 -6.01 -13.79
CA ASP A 134 5.01 -4.82 -14.03
C ASP A 134 5.69 -4.31 -12.76
N CYS A 135 5.02 -4.39 -11.61
CA CYS A 135 5.65 -4.12 -10.31
C CYS A 135 6.83 -5.07 -10.04
N ALA A 136 6.67 -6.37 -10.32
CA ALA A 136 7.70 -7.38 -10.10
C ALA A 136 8.91 -7.16 -11.03
N LYS A 137 8.66 -6.87 -12.31
CA LYS A 137 9.71 -6.50 -13.29
C LYS A 137 10.44 -5.23 -12.87
N GLY A 138 9.71 -4.19 -12.45
CA GLY A 138 10.29 -2.93 -11.95
C GLY A 138 11.17 -3.14 -10.72
N THR A 139 10.70 -3.95 -9.77
CA THR A 139 11.46 -4.32 -8.57
C THR A 139 12.74 -5.06 -8.95
N LEU A 140 12.67 -6.01 -9.88
CA LEU A 140 13.84 -6.73 -10.38
C LEU A 140 14.83 -5.81 -11.09
N ALA A 141 14.35 -4.86 -11.91
CA ALA A 141 15.19 -3.87 -12.57
C ALA A 141 15.94 -2.99 -11.55
N LYS A 142 15.25 -2.56 -10.48
CA LYS A 142 15.86 -1.82 -9.37
C LYS A 142 16.93 -2.63 -8.64
N ILE A 143 16.70 -3.92 -8.39
CA ILE A 143 17.70 -4.79 -7.75
C ILE A 143 18.95 -4.96 -8.64
N LYS A 144 18.76 -5.05 -9.97
CA LYS A 144 19.88 -5.10 -10.91
C LYS A 144 20.71 -3.81 -10.86
N SER A 145 20.08 -2.64 -10.77
CA SER A 145 20.82 -1.37 -10.67
C SER A 145 21.56 -1.23 -9.34
N LEU A 146 21.00 -1.72 -8.23
CA LEU A 146 21.67 -1.79 -6.93
C LEU A 146 22.99 -2.58 -6.98
N LYS A 147 23.03 -3.69 -7.71
CA LYS A 147 24.28 -4.45 -7.91
C LYS A 147 25.35 -3.62 -8.60
N LEU A 148 24.97 -2.81 -9.60
CA LEU A 148 25.91 -1.92 -10.30
C LEU A 148 26.45 -0.82 -9.39
N LEU A 149 25.60 -0.24 -8.53
CA LEU A 149 26.01 0.78 -7.56
C LEU A 149 27.02 0.23 -6.55
N LYS A 150 26.76 -0.96 -5.98
CA LYS A 150 27.66 -1.59 -4.99
C LYS A 150 28.98 -2.09 -5.58
N CYS A 151 29.04 -2.39 -6.88
CA CYS A 151 30.30 -2.69 -7.56
C CYS A 151 31.16 -1.44 -7.77
N LYS A 152 30.55 -0.26 -7.95
CA LYS A 152 31.28 1.01 -8.11
C LYS A 152 31.82 1.57 -6.80
N SER A 153 31.12 1.38 -5.68
CA SER A 153 31.56 1.85 -4.36
C SER A 153 32.71 1.05 -3.73
N LYS A 154 33.18 -0.02 -4.40
CA LYS A 154 34.31 -0.86 -3.98
C LYS A 154 35.62 -0.59 -4.75
N LYS A 155 35.60 0.37 -5.69
CA LYS A 155 36.79 0.89 -6.37
C LYS A 155 37.18 2.21 -5.72
#